data_AF-A0A1W9X5A1-F1
#
_entry.id   AF-A0A1W9X5A1-F1
#
_cell.length_a   1.000
_cell.length_b   1.000
_cell.length_c   1.000
_cell.angle_alpha   90.00
_cell.angle_beta   90.00
_cell.angle_gamma   90.00
#
_symmetry.space_group_name_H-M   'P 1'
#
loop_
_entity.id
_entity.type
_entity.pdbx_description
1 polymer ?
#
loop_
_entity_poly.entity_id
_entity_poly.type
_entity_poly.pdbx_seq_one_letter_code
_entity_poly.pdbx_strand_id
1 'polypeptide(L)'
;MNVSQHAQFEYVFYFLFRTYLWQDNRRWDEPPLGLETNKRQVLQHGIRFGEDKRLFRRNVDEGEPLENWAEHLTQKWQQICQVYAEAWGNQKQAQQYCQQALLGVALLILDQGDSVEHHSVNVQVTGEDISTLQFAQPIESEALFRVNIDGFNQTASCHRFRAITSETRPFLKNLQLRLDNNTLPYLAPLQDSESAANAALLVCAFSFGSNVPEWTSSIRNVLIGRNSSTGRVLSKQPPLLSTVFARLIMGQWQFMRIEFAAQNVRFRLQDRNAYYANYAHQGNEARPHCARTRLLEKQLQEMHSLDTQARFVISRIQGALQTIEINGDNLAKRLEQIRQEVQQLNAQLQFHLGEAQKVRWQSSDDEIPILAVFKLSLIKLQDHQVYIAQQLKYLEALRDKWRLYLEKRKTQLGEYLNTLGTVLIFLLAGTTGMVTLNVNKGLLGLTFENPYIYLGLIALVLTPILWRITAWTAKRFCCIFYGTWLSRLFCNPIAKWVESVEFFNWFKKP
;
A
#
# COMPACT_ATOMS: atom_id res chain seq x y z
N MET A 1 -28.61 13.61 36.67
CA MET A 1 -27.85 14.88 36.55
C MET A 1 -28.38 15.59 35.32
N ASN A 2 -29.02 16.74 35.50
CA ASN A 2 -29.66 17.50 34.42
C ASN A 2 -28.59 18.13 33.52
N VAL A 3 -28.53 17.65 32.27
CA VAL A 3 -27.74 18.23 31.18
C VAL A 3 -28.51 19.45 30.65
N SER A 4 -28.40 20.59 31.34
CA SER A 4 -29.04 21.84 30.93
C SER A 4 -28.00 22.84 30.44
N GLN A 5 -27.75 22.80 29.14
CA GLN A 5 -27.46 23.90 28.20
C GLN A 5 -26.80 23.25 26.98
N HIS A 6 -27.58 23.01 25.92
CA HIS A 6 -27.05 22.47 24.68
C HIS A 6 -25.96 23.40 24.16
N ALA A 7 -24.71 22.95 24.21
CA ALA A 7 -23.62 23.58 23.47
C ALA A 7 -24.07 23.64 22.01
N GLN A 8 -24.22 24.86 21.49
CA GLN A 8 -24.55 25.05 20.08
C GLN A 8 -23.32 24.66 19.27
N PHE A 9 -23.40 23.53 18.58
CA PHE A 9 -22.38 23.11 17.63
C PHE A 9 -22.96 23.08 16.21
N GLU A 10 -22.07 23.14 15.24
CA GLU A 10 -22.37 23.02 13.82
C GLU A 10 -21.41 22.01 13.21
N TYR A 11 -21.72 21.48 12.03
CA TYR A 11 -20.74 20.68 11.31
C TYR A 11 -20.81 20.85 9.79
N VAL A 12 -19.65 20.62 9.18
CA VAL A 12 -19.40 20.90 7.76
C VAL A 12 -18.70 19.71 7.12
N PHE A 13 -19.15 19.34 5.92
CA PHE A 13 -18.51 18.34 5.09
C PHE A 13 -17.67 18.98 4.00
N TYR A 14 -16.47 18.44 3.81
CA TYR A 14 -15.54 18.78 2.74
C TYR A 14 -15.32 17.54 1.87
N PHE A 15 -15.73 17.59 0.60
CA PHE A 15 -15.56 16.50 -0.36
C PHE A 15 -14.49 16.88 -1.37
N LEU A 16 -13.41 16.10 -1.43
CA LEU A 16 -12.32 16.35 -2.37
C LEU A 16 -12.38 15.35 -3.54
N PHE A 17 -12.43 15.88 -4.75
CA PHE A 17 -12.47 15.11 -5.99
C PHE A 17 -11.23 15.39 -6.84
N ARG A 18 -10.88 14.40 -7.66
CA ARG A 18 -10.05 14.63 -8.86
C ARG A 18 -10.89 15.30 -9.94
N THR A 19 -10.26 16.13 -10.76
CA THR A 19 -10.90 16.70 -11.96
C THR A 19 -10.64 15.88 -13.22
N TYR A 20 -9.89 14.78 -13.13
CA TYR A 20 -9.79 13.80 -14.20
C TYR A 20 -9.55 12.40 -13.65
N LEU A 21 -9.92 11.41 -14.46
CA LEU A 21 -9.70 9.99 -14.21
C LEU A 21 -8.94 9.36 -15.37
N TRP A 22 -8.14 8.34 -15.07
CA TRP A 22 -7.54 7.48 -16.08
C TRP A 22 -8.28 6.15 -16.06
N GLN A 23 -8.91 5.80 -17.17
CA GLN A 23 -9.63 4.53 -17.34
C GLN A 23 -9.34 3.99 -18.74
N ASP A 24 -8.91 2.73 -18.83
CA ASP A 24 -8.61 2.03 -20.10
C ASP A 24 -7.69 2.83 -21.04
N ASN A 25 -6.61 3.41 -20.47
CA ASN A 25 -5.67 4.30 -21.16
C ASN A 25 -6.27 5.58 -21.77
N ARG A 26 -7.49 5.95 -21.37
CA ARG A 26 -8.13 7.20 -21.76
C ARG A 26 -8.28 8.11 -20.55
N ARG A 27 -8.04 9.40 -20.78
CA ARG A 27 -8.28 10.46 -19.80
C ARG A 27 -9.74 10.88 -19.88
N TRP A 28 -10.43 10.81 -18.75
CA TRP A 28 -11.82 11.24 -18.57
C TRP A 28 -11.83 12.51 -17.73
N ASP A 29 -11.99 13.66 -18.39
CA ASP A 29 -11.99 14.96 -17.73
C ASP A 29 -13.34 15.30 -17.09
N GLU A 30 -13.28 16.16 -16.07
CA GLU A 30 -14.43 16.80 -15.44
C GLU A 30 -15.25 17.61 -16.47
N PRO A 31 -16.59 17.53 -16.44
CA PRO A 31 -17.43 18.30 -17.33
C PRO A 31 -17.39 19.77 -16.90
N PRO A 32 -17.61 20.71 -17.83
CA PRO A 32 -17.68 22.11 -17.47
C PRO A 32 -18.89 22.36 -16.56
N LEU A 33 -18.64 22.61 -15.28
CA LEU A 33 -19.69 22.88 -14.28
C LEU A 33 -20.25 24.32 -14.35
N GLY A 34 -20.10 25.02 -15.48
CA GLY A 34 -20.61 26.40 -15.67
C GLY A 34 -19.90 27.48 -14.85
N LEU A 35 -18.70 27.20 -14.32
CA LEU A 35 -17.93 28.14 -13.50
C LEU A 35 -17.34 29.33 -14.26
N GLU A 36 -17.17 29.19 -15.58
CA GLU A 36 -16.47 30.17 -16.42
C GLU A 36 -17.38 31.30 -16.92
N THR A 37 -18.70 31.19 -16.73
CA THR A 37 -19.69 32.14 -17.24
C THR A 37 -20.55 32.72 -16.10
N ASN A 38 -20.02 33.76 -15.45
CA ASN A 38 -20.79 34.86 -14.84
C ASN A 38 -21.68 34.66 -13.58
N LYS A 39 -21.67 33.55 -12.86
CA LYS A 39 -22.24 33.53 -11.48
C LYS A 39 -21.38 32.72 -10.52
N ARG A 40 -20.58 33.42 -9.69
CA ARG A 40 -19.83 32.84 -8.57
C ARG A 40 -20.79 32.29 -7.51
N GLN A 41 -21.23 31.04 -7.68
CA GLN A 41 -21.74 30.23 -6.57
C GLN A 41 -20.70 29.18 -6.24
N VAL A 42 -19.59 29.63 -5.65
CA VAL A 42 -18.49 28.78 -5.16
C VAL A 42 -19.00 27.70 -4.21
N LEU A 43 -20.07 27.99 -3.47
CA LEU A 43 -20.76 27.04 -2.61
C LEU A 43 -21.46 25.91 -3.39
N GLN A 44 -22.00 26.17 -4.59
CA GLN A 44 -22.68 25.15 -5.38
C GLN A 44 -21.69 24.26 -6.15
N HIS A 45 -20.72 24.86 -6.84
CA HIS A 45 -19.85 24.18 -7.81
C HIS A 45 -18.44 23.82 -7.30
N GLY A 46 -18.17 24.10 -6.02
CA GLY A 46 -16.88 23.80 -5.39
C GLY A 46 -15.73 24.69 -5.86
N ILE A 47 -14.62 24.59 -5.14
CA ILE A 47 -13.39 25.37 -5.37
C ILE A 47 -12.38 24.47 -6.08
N ARG A 48 -11.78 24.94 -7.18
CA ARG A 48 -10.62 24.25 -7.76
C ARG A 48 -9.40 24.40 -6.84
N PHE A 49 -8.73 23.29 -6.59
CA PHE A 49 -7.53 23.24 -5.76
C PHE A 49 -6.39 22.64 -6.59
N GLY A 50 -5.33 23.41 -6.81
CA GLY A 50 -4.32 23.05 -7.80
C GLY A 50 -4.91 22.94 -9.22
N GLU A 51 -4.27 22.16 -10.08
CA GLU A 51 -4.69 21.97 -11.47
C GLU A 51 -5.71 20.83 -11.64
N ASP A 52 -5.76 19.91 -10.68
CA ASP A 52 -6.36 18.60 -10.87
C ASP A 52 -7.31 18.14 -9.74
N LYS A 53 -7.74 19.06 -8.88
CA LYS A 53 -8.69 18.78 -7.78
C LYS A 53 -9.81 19.79 -7.67
N ARG A 54 -10.93 19.34 -7.12
CA ARG A 54 -12.07 20.16 -6.75
C ARG A 54 -12.55 19.82 -5.35
N LEU A 55 -12.75 20.85 -4.53
CA LEU A 55 -13.25 20.73 -3.17
C LEU A 55 -14.67 21.29 -3.09
N PHE A 56 -15.63 20.46 -2.72
CA PHE A 56 -16.98 20.90 -2.36
C PHE A 56 -17.09 21.06 -0.86
N ARG A 57 -17.69 22.17 -0.43
CA ARG A 57 -18.04 22.40 0.96
C ARG A 57 -19.57 22.33 1.10
N ARG A 58 -20.05 21.61 2.10
CA ARG A 58 -21.48 21.43 2.38
C ARG A 58 -21.72 21.61 3.87
N ASN A 59 -22.43 22.67 4.23
CA ASN A 59 -22.81 22.94 5.62
C ASN A 59 -24.07 22.15 5.96
N VAL A 60 -24.18 21.73 7.21
CA VAL A 60 -25.45 21.32 7.81
C VAL A 60 -26.06 22.51 8.55
N ASP A 61 -27.38 22.53 8.64
CA ASP A 61 -28.12 23.61 9.29
C ASP A 61 -27.86 23.62 10.80
N GLU A 62 -27.98 24.79 11.41
CA GLU A 62 -27.64 24.99 12.83
C GLU A 62 -28.63 24.24 13.72
N GLY A 63 -28.14 23.50 14.72
CA GLY A 63 -28.97 22.76 15.68
C GLY A 63 -29.30 21.32 15.27
N GLU A 64 -28.88 20.85 14.10
CA GLU A 64 -29.02 19.44 13.72
C GLU A 64 -28.13 18.53 14.60
N PRO A 65 -28.66 17.38 15.08
CA PRO A 65 -27.92 16.48 15.95
C PRO A 65 -26.80 15.76 15.19
N LEU A 66 -25.63 15.61 15.84
CA LEU A 66 -24.46 14.97 15.25
C LEU A 66 -24.73 13.49 14.95
N GLU A 67 -25.64 12.85 15.68
CA GLU A 67 -26.06 11.47 15.47
C GLU A 67 -26.58 11.23 14.04
N ASN A 68 -27.20 12.25 13.43
CA ASN A 68 -27.75 12.18 12.07
C ASN A 68 -26.73 12.51 10.98
N TRP A 69 -25.44 12.70 11.32
CA TRP A 69 -24.39 13.10 10.37
C TRP A 69 -24.36 12.22 9.11
N ALA A 70 -24.64 10.92 9.23
CA ALA A 70 -24.59 9.95 8.13
C ALA A 70 -25.69 10.22 7.08
N GLU A 71 -26.89 10.58 7.53
CA GLU A 71 -28.01 10.94 6.67
C GLU A 71 -27.71 12.25 5.92
N HIS A 72 -27.20 13.25 6.65
CA HIS A 72 -26.80 14.51 6.04
C HIS A 72 -25.65 14.33 5.06
N LEU A 73 -24.64 13.52 5.37
CA LEU A 73 -23.56 13.22 4.42
C LEU A 73 -24.12 12.62 3.13
N THR A 74 -25.06 11.68 3.25
CA THR A 74 -25.72 11.03 2.11
C THR A 74 -26.48 12.04 1.27
N GLN A 75 -27.25 12.92 1.90
CA GLN A 75 -27.99 13.98 1.22
C GLN A 75 -27.04 14.95 0.49
N LYS A 76 -25.97 15.40 1.15
CA LYS A 76 -25.00 16.33 0.55
C LYS A 76 -24.19 15.67 -0.57
N TRP A 77 -23.88 14.38 -0.45
CA TRP A 77 -23.28 13.58 -1.52
C TRP A 77 -24.19 13.51 -2.75
N GLN A 78 -25.48 13.19 -2.57
CA GLN A 78 -26.45 13.15 -3.66
C GLN A 78 -26.60 14.50 -4.35
N GLN A 79 -26.57 15.61 -3.61
CA GLN A 79 -26.56 16.95 -4.18
C GLN A 79 -25.35 17.20 -5.08
N ILE A 80 -24.16 16.71 -4.71
CA ILE A 80 -22.96 16.83 -5.55
C ILE A 80 -23.11 15.97 -6.81
N CYS A 81 -23.56 14.72 -6.67
CA CYS A 81 -23.83 13.85 -7.83
C CYS A 81 -24.85 14.47 -8.79
N GLN A 82 -25.86 15.18 -8.27
CA GLN A 82 -26.86 15.87 -9.07
C GLN A 82 -26.27 17.03 -9.90
N VAL A 83 -25.38 17.84 -9.30
CA VAL A 83 -24.65 18.91 -10.03
C VAL A 83 -23.88 18.33 -11.22
N TYR A 84 -23.23 17.18 -11.01
CA TYR A 84 -22.54 16.48 -12.07
C TYR A 84 -23.50 15.85 -13.10
N ALA A 85 -24.63 15.29 -12.66
CA ALA A 85 -25.65 14.71 -13.53
C ALA A 85 -26.23 15.75 -14.49
N GLU A 86 -26.48 16.96 -14.00
CA GLU A 86 -26.93 18.10 -14.80
C GLU A 86 -25.87 18.52 -15.83
N ALA A 87 -24.59 18.58 -15.43
CA ALA A 87 -23.50 18.96 -16.32
C ALA A 87 -23.23 17.91 -17.43
N TRP A 88 -23.40 16.63 -17.15
CA TRP A 88 -23.26 15.55 -18.13
C TRP A 88 -24.53 15.24 -18.93
N GLY A 89 -25.70 15.63 -18.44
CA GLY A 89 -26.99 15.14 -18.95
C GLY A 89 -27.22 13.65 -18.71
N ASN A 90 -26.44 13.00 -17.83
CA ASN A 90 -26.51 11.57 -17.56
C ASN A 90 -26.20 11.25 -16.09
N GLN A 91 -27.22 10.83 -15.35
CA GLN A 91 -27.12 10.53 -13.92
C GLN A 91 -26.22 9.31 -13.63
N LYS A 92 -26.25 8.27 -14.46
CA LYS A 92 -25.42 7.07 -14.24
C LYS A 92 -23.94 7.38 -14.43
N GLN A 93 -23.61 8.13 -15.48
CA GLN A 93 -22.24 8.55 -15.75
C GLN A 93 -21.71 9.46 -14.64
N ALA A 94 -22.53 10.41 -14.18
CA ALA A 94 -22.19 11.29 -13.07
C ALA A 94 -21.91 10.53 -11.78
N GLN A 95 -22.75 9.57 -11.44
CA GLN A 95 -22.58 8.72 -10.26
C GLN A 95 -21.26 7.94 -10.32
N GLN A 96 -20.98 7.29 -11.46
CA GLN A 96 -19.76 6.52 -11.66
C GLN A 96 -18.52 7.41 -11.53
N TYR A 97 -18.54 8.58 -12.16
CA TYR A 97 -17.45 9.53 -12.02
C TYR A 97 -17.26 9.97 -10.57
N CYS A 98 -18.34 10.39 -9.88
CA CYS A 98 -18.24 10.87 -8.51
C CYS A 98 -17.63 9.80 -7.60
N GLN A 99 -18.10 8.56 -7.72
CA GLN A 99 -17.58 7.43 -6.95
C GLN A 99 -16.10 7.15 -7.23
N GLN A 100 -15.65 7.28 -8.47
CA GLN A 100 -14.25 7.04 -8.86
C GLN A 100 -13.31 8.21 -8.55
N ALA A 101 -13.81 9.44 -8.66
CA ALA A 101 -13.04 10.67 -8.51
C ALA A 101 -12.90 11.13 -7.05
N LEU A 102 -13.77 10.66 -6.15
CA LEU A 102 -13.70 11.01 -4.74
C LEU A 102 -12.42 10.49 -4.09
N LEU A 103 -11.61 11.41 -3.59
CA LEU A 103 -10.40 11.13 -2.81
C LEU A 103 -10.69 10.98 -1.33
N GLY A 104 -11.68 11.70 -0.83
CA GLY A 104 -12.07 11.61 0.56
C GLY A 104 -13.00 12.71 1.01
N VAL A 105 -13.49 12.52 2.23
CA VAL A 105 -14.41 13.40 2.92
C VAL A 105 -13.81 13.77 4.27
N ALA A 106 -13.81 15.05 4.60
CA ALA A 106 -13.57 15.52 5.96
C ALA A 106 -14.87 16.04 6.58
N LEU A 107 -15.21 15.53 7.76
CA LEU A 107 -16.23 16.07 8.65
C LEU A 107 -15.54 16.98 9.66
N LEU A 108 -15.91 18.26 9.66
CA LEU A 108 -15.48 19.26 10.63
C LEU A 108 -16.63 19.58 11.58
N ILE A 109 -16.45 19.29 12.86
CA ILE A 109 -17.34 19.72 13.94
C ILE A 109 -16.87 21.09 14.45
N LEU A 110 -17.77 22.03 14.63
CA LEU A 110 -17.51 23.39 15.08
C LEU A 110 -18.22 23.58 16.41
N ASP A 111 -17.47 23.67 17.49
CA ASP A 111 -18.00 23.72 18.85
C ASP A 111 -17.66 25.04 19.52
N GLN A 112 -18.69 25.76 19.96
CA GLN A 112 -18.53 27.02 20.70
C GLN A 112 -17.88 26.83 22.07
N GLY A 113 -18.01 25.63 22.66
CA GLY A 113 -17.47 25.32 23.98
C GLY A 113 -15.95 25.18 24.04
N ASP A 114 -15.47 24.95 25.25
CA ASP A 114 -14.04 24.91 25.59
C ASP A 114 -13.36 23.56 25.29
N SER A 115 -14.16 22.53 25.02
CA SER A 115 -13.67 21.17 24.76
C SER A 115 -14.57 20.46 23.76
N VAL A 116 -13.96 19.61 22.93
CA VAL A 116 -14.63 18.76 21.93
C VAL A 116 -14.65 17.28 22.33
N GLU A 117 -14.21 16.95 23.55
CA GLU A 117 -14.08 15.57 24.05
C GLU A 117 -15.42 14.83 24.11
N HIS A 118 -16.53 15.56 24.24
CA HIS A 118 -17.87 15.00 24.31
C HIS A 118 -18.43 14.59 22.95
N HIS A 119 -17.81 15.00 21.84
CA HIS A 119 -18.24 14.61 20.51
C HIS A 119 -17.72 13.22 20.16
N SER A 120 -18.58 12.42 19.52
CA SER A 120 -18.14 11.20 18.87
C SER A 120 -18.96 10.91 17.62
N VAL A 121 -18.33 10.29 16.63
CA VAL A 121 -18.94 9.96 15.35
C VAL A 121 -18.85 8.45 15.14
N ASN A 122 -20.00 7.79 15.10
CA ASN A 122 -20.07 6.34 14.90
C ASN A 122 -20.27 6.03 13.41
N VAL A 123 -19.45 5.11 12.89
CA VAL A 123 -19.48 4.71 11.47
C VAL A 123 -19.54 3.20 11.37
N GLN A 124 -20.49 2.68 10.57
CA GLN A 124 -20.60 1.25 10.32
C GLN A 124 -19.40 0.73 9.53
N VAL A 125 -19.00 -0.51 9.79
CA VAL A 125 -17.90 -1.18 9.08
C VAL A 125 -18.42 -2.48 8.47
N THR A 126 -18.02 -2.75 7.23
CA THR A 126 -18.30 -4.01 6.53
C THR A 126 -17.02 -4.79 6.27
N GLY A 127 -17.10 -6.12 6.20
CA GLY A 127 -15.96 -6.98 5.86
C GLY A 127 -14.89 -7.15 6.95
N GLU A 128 -15.20 -6.72 8.18
CA GLU A 128 -14.35 -6.86 9.36
C GLU A 128 -15.18 -7.47 10.51
N ASP A 129 -14.52 -8.05 11.51
CA ASP A 129 -15.18 -8.66 12.69
C ASP A 129 -15.89 -7.61 13.60
N ILE A 130 -15.68 -6.33 13.31
CA ILE A 130 -16.24 -5.18 14.04
C ILE A 130 -17.35 -4.57 13.20
N SER A 131 -18.52 -4.37 13.80
CA SER A 131 -19.69 -3.78 13.12
C SER A 131 -19.67 -2.24 13.06
N THR A 132 -18.99 -1.58 14.00
CA THR A 132 -19.01 -0.12 14.14
C THR A 132 -17.71 0.39 14.75
N LEU A 133 -17.18 1.48 14.18
CA LEU A 133 -16.06 2.24 14.74
C LEU A 133 -16.56 3.57 15.26
N GLN A 134 -16.03 3.97 16.41
CA GLN A 134 -16.26 5.28 16.98
C GLN A 134 -15.05 6.18 16.66
N PHE A 135 -15.31 7.38 16.16
CA PHE A 135 -14.30 8.43 16.03
C PHE A 135 -14.47 9.38 17.20
N ALA A 136 -13.46 9.45 18.05
CA ALA A 136 -13.43 10.32 19.22
C ALA A 136 -12.06 10.99 19.36
N GLN A 137 -11.98 12.06 20.15
CA GLN A 137 -10.72 12.67 20.51
C GLN A 137 -9.90 11.70 21.40
N PRO A 138 -8.61 11.44 21.10
CA PRO A 138 -7.76 10.65 21.98
C PRO A 138 -7.52 11.37 23.32
N ILE A 139 -7.47 10.59 24.42
CA ILE A 139 -7.26 11.09 25.80
C ILE A 139 -5.95 11.89 25.95
N GLU A 140 -4.91 11.55 25.17
CA GLU A 140 -3.58 12.18 25.21
C GLU A 140 -3.33 13.12 24.01
N SER A 141 -4.37 13.58 23.33
CA SER A 141 -4.21 14.30 22.05
C SER A 141 -3.89 15.78 22.21
N GLU A 142 -2.78 16.21 21.62
CA GLU A 142 -2.52 17.62 21.32
C GLU A 142 -3.43 18.12 20.19
N ALA A 143 -3.73 19.42 20.22
CA ALA A 143 -4.41 20.10 19.14
C ALA A 143 -3.51 20.15 17.89
N LEU A 144 -4.10 20.02 16.70
CA LEU A 144 -3.41 20.20 15.42
C LEU A 144 -2.81 21.60 15.27
N PHE A 145 -3.54 22.62 15.72
CA PHE A 145 -3.08 24.02 15.80
C PHE A 145 -4.00 24.82 16.73
N ARG A 146 -3.53 26.00 17.15
CA ARG A 146 -4.20 26.87 18.12
C ARG A 146 -4.18 28.34 17.70
N VAL A 147 -5.22 29.07 18.08
CA VAL A 147 -5.37 30.52 17.87
C VAL A 147 -5.80 31.16 19.19
N ASN A 148 -5.12 32.21 19.61
CA ASN A 148 -5.43 32.95 20.84
C ASN A 148 -5.51 34.47 20.59
N ILE A 149 -5.92 35.23 21.59
CA ILE A 149 -5.86 36.71 21.56
C ILE A 149 -4.99 37.16 22.73
N ASP A 150 -4.17 38.19 22.50
CA ASP A 150 -3.44 38.83 23.59
C ASP A 150 -4.36 39.42 24.66
N GLY A 151 -4.12 39.05 25.91
CA GLY A 151 -4.91 39.55 27.04
C GLY A 151 -6.29 38.90 27.19
N PHE A 152 -6.61 37.90 26.37
CA PHE A 152 -7.81 37.08 26.51
C PHE A 152 -7.40 35.63 26.80
N ASN A 153 -7.81 35.10 27.95
CA ASN A 153 -7.47 33.75 28.39
C ASN A 153 -8.30 32.66 27.66
N GLN A 154 -8.51 32.79 26.34
CA GLN A 154 -9.22 31.80 25.54
C GLN A 154 -8.41 31.39 24.32
N THR A 155 -8.48 30.10 24.01
CA THR A 155 -7.72 29.47 22.92
C THR A 155 -8.66 28.66 22.05
N ALA A 156 -8.81 29.05 20.79
CA ALA A 156 -9.45 28.23 19.79
C ALA A 156 -8.47 27.15 19.30
N SER A 157 -8.95 25.92 19.12
CA SER A 157 -8.10 24.77 18.84
C SER A 157 -8.76 23.80 17.86
N CYS A 158 -7.97 23.28 16.93
CA CYS A 158 -8.39 22.24 15.99
C CYS A 158 -7.87 20.89 16.45
N HIS A 159 -8.72 19.86 16.44
CA HIS A 159 -8.42 18.52 16.93
C HIS A 159 -8.72 17.47 15.84
N ARG A 160 -7.95 16.39 15.83
CA ARG A 160 -8.20 15.23 14.96
C ARG A 160 -8.77 14.08 15.77
N PHE A 161 -9.85 13.49 15.27
CA PHE A 161 -10.45 12.32 15.90
C PHE A 161 -9.82 11.06 15.31
N ARG A 162 -9.68 10.02 16.14
CA ARG A 162 -9.13 8.72 15.73
C ARG A 162 -10.20 7.65 15.85
N ALA A 163 -10.15 6.68 14.94
CA ALA A 163 -11.00 5.51 15.00
C ALA A 163 -10.58 4.63 16.19
N ILE A 164 -11.53 4.32 17.05
CA ILE A 164 -11.41 3.40 18.18
C ILE A 164 -12.52 2.34 18.09
N THR A 165 -12.24 1.17 18.65
CA THR A 165 -13.22 0.10 18.80
C THR A 165 -14.16 0.39 19.97
N SER A 166 -15.23 -0.40 20.11
CA SER A 166 -16.13 -0.36 21.28
C SER A 166 -15.41 -0.58 22.62
N GLU A 167 -14.26 -1.26 22.61
CA GLU A 167 -13.38 -1.45 23.76
C GLU A 167 -12.41 -0.27 23.98
N THR A 168 -12.63 0.87 23.32
CA THR A 168 -11.78 2.08 23.36
C THR A 168 -10.34 1.86 22.86
N ARG A 169 -10.09 0.80 22.08
CA ARG A 169 -8.76 0.50 21.55
C ARG A 169 -8.53 1.19 20.21
N PRO A 170 -7.32 1.73 19.93
CA PRO A 170 -7.00 2.29 18.63
C PRO A 170 -7.21 1.28 17.49
N PHE A 171 -7.94 1.69 16.46
CA PHE A 171 -8.12 0.88 15.26
C PHE A 171 -7.02 1.18 14.24
N LEU A 172 -6.23 0.17 13.88
CA LEU A 172 -4.98 0.35 13.12
C LEU A 172 -5.10 -0.01 11.62
N LYS A 173 -6.24 -0.52 11.17
CA LYS A 173 -6.41 -0.89 9.76
C LYS A 173 -6.89 0.31 8.94
N ASN A 174 -6.44 0.36 7.69
CA ASN A 174 -6.89 1.37 6.75
C ASN A 174 -8.18 0.91 6.05
N LEU A 175 -9.24 1.69 6.21
CA LEU A 175 -10.54 1.46 5.60
C LEU A 175 -10.91 2.63 4.68
N GLN A 176 -11.59 2.34 3.58
CA GLN A 176 -12.15 3.38 2.71
C GLN A 176 -13.58 3.70 3.09
N LEU A 177 -13.95 4.97 2.94
CA LEU A 177 -15.33 5.42 2.94
C LEU A 177 -16.03 4.96 1.67
N ARG A 178 -17.23 4.37 1.83
CA ARG A 178 -18.14 4.02 0.75
C ARG A 178 -19.37 4.89 0.80
N LEU A 179 -19.66 5.51 -0.35
CA LEU A 179 -20.86 6.31 -0.60
C LEU A 179 -21.61 5.65 -1.76
N ASP A 180 -22.33 4.57 -1.44
CA ASP A 180 -23.17 3.86 -2.40
C ASP A 180 -24.56 4.51 -2.47
N ASN A 181 -25.27 4.25 -3.56
CA ASN A 181 -26.60 4.83 -3.76
C ASN A 181 -27.59 4.25 -2.75
N ASN A 182 -28.29 5.15 -2.05
CA ASN A 182 -29.40 4.84 -1.14
C ASN A 182 -29.02 3.99 0.08
N THR A 183 -27.74 3.92 0.42
CA THR A 183 -27.25 3.33 1.67
C THR A 183 -26.53 4.39 2.49
N LEU A 184 -26.62 4.27 3.80
CA LEU A 184 -25.81 5.10 4.70
C LEU A 184 -24.31 4.88 4.44
N PRO A 185 -23.48 5.92 4.66
CA PRO A 185 -22.04 5.81 4.55
C PRO A 185 -21.49 4.73 5.48
N TYR A 186 -20.59 3.92 4.95
CA TYR A 186 -19.92 2.87 5.73
C TYR A 186 -18.44 2.80 5.36
N LEU A 187 -17.64 2.20 6.25
CA LEU A 187 -16.24 1.91 6.02
C LEU A 187 -16.08 0.47 5.52
N ALA A 188 -15.21 0.28 4.53
CA ALA A 188 -14.93 -1.02 3.94
C ALA A 188 -13.41 -1.23 3.79
N PRO A 189 -12.92 -2.47 3.65
CA PRO A 189 -11.53 -2.73 3.33
C PRO A 189 -11.11 -2.03 2.04
N LEU A 190 -9.85 -1.58 1.99
CA LEU A 190 -9.29 -0.98 0.78
C LEU A 190 -9.32 -1.96 -0.39
N GLN A 191 -9.59 -1.45 -1.59
CA GLN A 191 -9.49 -2.23 -2.81
C GLN A 191 -8.07 -2.20 -3.36
N ASP A 192 -7.55 -3.38 -3.71
CA ASP A 192 -6.23 -3.56 -4.33
C ASP A 192 -6.29 -3.33 -5.85
N SER A 193 -6.72 -2.13 -6.25
CA SER A 193 -6.72 -1.69 -7.65
C SER A 193 -6.14 -0.27 -7.76
N GLU A 194 -5.42 -0.02 -8.85
CA GLU A 194 -4.86 1.30 -9.14
C GLU A 194 -5.92 2.34 -9.45
N SER A 195 -7.03 1.92 -10.06
CA SER A 195 -8.19 2.75 -10.38
C SER A 195 -9.19 2.87 -9.23
N ALA A 196 -9.01 2.13 -8.13
CA ALA A 196 -9.89 2.23 -6.98
C ALA A 196 -9.83 3.63 -6.36
N ALA A 197 -11.00 4.21 -6.11
CA ALA A 197 -11.15 5.52 -5.49
C ALA A 197 -10.58 5.52 -4.07
N ASN A 198 -10.87 4.48 -3.27
CA ASN A 198 -10.38 4.30 -1.90
C ASN A 198 -10.49 5.58 -1.07
N ALA A 199 -11.68 6.19 -1.06
CA ALA A 199 -11.90 7.50 -0.45
C ALA A 199 -11.56 7.50 1.05
N ALA A 200 -10.78 8.48 1.52
CA ALA A 200 -10.45 8.63 2.93
C ALA A 200 -11.59 9.29 3.71
N LEU A 201 -11.75 8.93 4.98
CA LEU A 201 -12.60 9.65 5.94
C LEU A 201 -11.71 10.35 6.97
N LEU A 202 -11.92 11.64 7.17
CA LEU A 202 -11.31 12.42 8.24
C LEU A 202 -12.40 13.01 9.11
N VAL A 203 -12.24 12.89 10.43
CA VAL A 203 -13.12 13.55 11.40
C VAL A 203 -12.25 14.48 12.23
N CYS A 204 -12.59 15.76 12.22
CA CYS A 204 -11.90 16.80 12.97
C CYS A 204 -12.93 17.65 13.70
N ALA A 205 -12.51 18.27 14.80
CA ALA A 205 -13.34 19.22 15.53
C ALA A 205 -12.55 20.50 15.79
N PHE A 206 -13.25 21.62 15.83
CA PHE A 206 -12.69 22.93 16.14
C PHE A 206 -13.45 23.50 17.32
N SER A 207 -12.77 23.61 18.46
CA SER A 207 -13.28 24.32 19.64
C SER A 207 -12.93 25.79 19.50
N PHE A 208 -13.89 26.68 19.73
CA PHE A 208 -13.61 28.11 19.82
C PHE A 208 -13.01 28.48 21.17
N GLY A 209 -13.15 27.65 22.22
CA GLY A 209 -12.63 27.99 23.54
C GLY A 209 -13.43 29.10 24.23
N SER A 210 -14.61 29.46 23.73
CA SER A 210 -15.45 30.52 24.29
C SER A 210 -16.76 30.66 23.52
N ASN A 211 -17.85 30.91 24.25
CA ASN A 211 -19.17 31.24 23.69
C ASN A 211 -19.33 32.73 23.35
N VAL A 212 -18.25 33.54 23.39
CA VAL A 212 -18.32 34.97 23.07
C VAL A 212 -18.64 35.17 21.58
N PRO A 213 -19.79 35.80 21.23
CA PRO A 213 -20.25 35.87 19.84
C PRO A 213 -19.29 36.58 18.89
N GLU A 214 -18.63 37.65 19.33
CA GLU A 214 -17.69 38.43 18.52
C GLU A 214 -16.44 37.62 18.17
N TRP A 215 -15.93 36.87 19.15
CA TRP A 215 -14.81 35.95 18.99
C TRP A 215 -15.16 34.83 18.01
N THR A 216 -16.24 34.11 18.29
CA THR A 216 -16.70 32.98 17.48
C THR A 216 -16.99 33.42 16.05
N SER A 217 -17.68 34.55 15.86
CA SER A 217 -17.96 35.10 14.53
C SER A 217 -16.69 35.48 13.78
N SER A 218 -15.72 36.11 14.44
CA SER A 218 -14.50 36.57 13.78
C SER A 218 -13.59 35.41 13.38
N ILE A 219 -13.43 34.41 14.24
CA ILE A 219 -12.69 33.19 13.92
C ILE A 219 -13.39 32.40 12.80
N ARG A 220 -14.72 32.28 12.83
CA ARG A 220 -15.48 31.68 11.72
C ARG A 220 -15.27 32.44 10.42
N ASN A 221 -15.26 33.77 10.44
CA ASN A 221 -15.07 34.56 9.24
C ASN A 221 -13.67 34.35 8.63
N VAL A 222 -12.63 34.34 9.45
CA VAL A 222 -11.24 34.12 8.99
C VAL A 222 -11.01 32.68 8.53
N LEU A 223 -11.42 31.69 9.34
CA LEU A 223 -11.07 30.29 9.09
C LEU A 223 -11.99 29.62 8.06
N ILE A 224 -13.26 30.00 8.08
CA ILE A 224 -14.34 29.32 7.36
C ILE A 224 -14.88 30.21 6.23
N GLY A 225 -14.58 31.52 6.22
CA GLY A 225 -15.03 32.43 5.17
C GLY A 225 -16.54 32.65 5.16
N ARG A 226 -17.21 32.47 6.31
CA ARG A 226 -18.62 32.86 6.48
C ARG A 226 -18.63 34.39 6.70
N ASN A 227 -19.68 35.08 6.29
CA ASN A 227 -19.92 36.47 6.67
C ASN A 227 -21.38 36.49 7.10
N SER A 228 -21.63 36.64 8.41
CA SER A 228 -22.93 36.32 9.05
C SER A 228 -24.10 37.19 8.61
N SER A 229 -23.91 38.24 7.80
CA SER A 229 -24.98 39.19 7.48
C SER A 229 -25.17 39.52 5.99
N THR A 230 -24.27 39.17 5.06
CA THR A 230 -24.41 39.62 3.66
C THR A 230 -24.02 38.63 2.57
N GLY A 231 -23.56 37.42 2.90
CA GLY A 231 -23.22 36.39 1.89
C GLY A 231 -22.13 36.78 0.87
N ARG A 232 -21.49 37.95 1.02
CA ARG A 232 -20.41 38.40 0.15
C ARG A 232 -19.09 37.87 0.68
N VAL A 233 -18.49 36.98 -0.10
CA VAL A 233 -17.13 36.48 0.08
C VAL A 233 -16.17 37.68 -0.08
N LEU A 234 -15.58 38.13 1.03
CA LEU A 234 -14.72 39.32 1.06
C LEU A 234 -13.35 39.13 0.38
N SER A 235 -12.96 37.90 0.04
CA SER A 235 -11.69 37.65 -0.65
C SER A 235 -11.87 36.78 -1.89
N LYS A 236 -11.03 37.01 -2.91
CA LYS A 236 -10.90 36.09 -4.07
C LYS A 236 -10.27 34.75 -3.66
N GLN A 237 -9.88 34.57 -2.40
CA GLN A 237 -9.14 33.42 -1.90
C GLN A 237 -10.08 32.41 -1.20
N PRO A 238 -9.79 31.11 -1.31
CA PRO A 238 -10.57 30.09 -0.62
C PRO A 238 -10.45 30.21 0.90
N PRO A 239 -11.49 29.84 1.67
CA PRO A 239 -11.41 29.79 3.14
C PRO A 239 -10.23 28.94 3.61
N LEU A 240 -9.64 29.31 4.74
CA LEU A 240 -8.46 28.63 5.28
C LEU A 240 -8.68 27.12 5.41
N LEU A 241 -9.69 26.72 6.18
CA LEU A 241 -9.90 25.31 6.50
C LEU A 241 -10.11 24.47 5.23
N SER A 242 -10.65 25.06 4.16
CA SER A 242 -10.76 24.40 2.86
C SER A 242 -9.39 23.97 2.33
N THR A 243 -8.38 24.85 2.41
CA THR A 243 -7.02 24.55 1.95
C THR A 243 -6.31 23.53 2.84
N VAL A 244 -6.52 23.61 4.16
CA VAL A 244 -5.97 22.66 5.13
C VAL A 244 -6.58 21.27 4.92
N PHE A 245 -7.92 21.17 4.89
CA PHE A 245 -8.59 19.89 4.70
C PHE A 245 -8.31 19.26 3.34
N ALA A 246 -8.20 20.04 2.26
CA ALA A 246 -7.78 19.50 0.96
C ALA A 246 -6.41 18.78 1.08
N ARG A 247 -5.43 19.41 1.74
CA ARG A 247 -4.09 18.82 1.94
C ARG A 247 -4.12 17.62 2.87
N LEU A 248 -4.86 17.67 3.97
CA LEU A 248 -5.00 16.56 4.91
C LEU A 248 -5.68 15.35 4.25
N ILE A 249 -6.75 15.55 3.48
CA ILE A 249 -7.43 14.48 2.74
C ILE A 249 -6.45 13.85 1.74
N MET A 250 -5.72 14.65 0.95
CA MET A 250 -4.75 14.12 -0.02
C MET A 250 -3.63 13.34 0.65
N GLY A 251 -3.06 13.87 1.73
CA GLY A 251 -2.00 13.20 2.49
C GLY A 251 -2.48 11.86 3.04
N GLN A 252 -3.63 11.84 3.70
CA GLN A 252 -4.23 10.62 4.25
C GLN A 252 -4.55 9.60 3.16
N TRP A 253 -5.17 10.05 2.06
CA TRP A 253 -5.55 9.19 0.95
C TRP A 253 -4.33 8.54 0.28
N GLN A 254 -3.29 9.32 0.00
CA GLN A 254 -2.05 8.81 -0.61
C GLN A 254 -1.34 7.82 0.33
N PHE A 255 -1.24 8.18 1.62
CA PHE A 255 -0.63 7.34 2.63
C PHE A 255 -1.34 5.99 2.78
N MET A 256 -2.66 5.99 2.99
CA MET A 256 -3.43 4.76 3.25
C MET A 256 -3.30 3.73 2.12
N ARG A 257 -3.39 4.15 0.86
CA ARG A 257 -3.30 3.24 -0.30
C ARG A 257 -1.94 2.57 -0.41
N ILE A 258 -0.89 3.35 -0.19
CA ILE A 258 0.49 2.88 -0.35
C ILE A 258 0.92 2.07 0.85
N GLU A 259 0.49 2.45 2.06
CA GLU A 259 0.67 1.65 3.26
C GLU A 259 0.04 0.26 3.09
N PHE A 260 -1.21 0.18 2.62
CA PHE A 260 -1.88 -1.10 2.41
C PHE A 260 -1.14 -1.98 1.40
N ALA A 261 -0.75 -1.42 0.25
CA ALA A 261 0.03 -2.14 -0.76
C ALA A 261 1.40 -2.61 -0.21
N ALA A 262 2.08 -1.75 0.55
CA ALA A 262 3.37 -2.05 1.16
C ALA A 262 3.27 -3.13 2.24
N GLN A 263 2.24 -3.09 3.09
CA GLN A 263 1.97 -4.13 4.08
C GLN A 263 1.70 -5.47 3.41
N ASN A 264 0.83 -5.51 2.40
CA ASN A 264 0.51 -6.74 1.68
C ASN A 264 1.75 -7.37 1.03
N VAL A 265 2.57 -6.58 0.33
CA VAL A 265 3.82 -7.06 -0.28
C VAL A 265 4.83 -7.49 0.78
N ARG A 266 4.99 -6.72 1.87
CA ARG A 266 5.89 -7.06 2.97
C ARG A 266 5.52 -8.41 3.58
N PHE A 267 4.26 -8.62 3.94
CA PHE A 267 3.80 -9.88 4.53
C PHE A 267 3.98 -11.05 3.56
N ARG A 268 3.63 -10.87 2.29
CA ARG A 268 3.84 -11.90 1.26
C ARG A 268 5.31 -12.24 1.06
N LEU A 269 6.21 -11.24 1.07
CA LEU A 269 7.66 -11.47 0.99
C LEU A 269 8.17 -12.22 2.21
N GLN A 270 7.78 -11.82 3.42
CA GLN A 270 8.19 -12.48 4.65
C GLN A 270 7.73 -13.94 4.69
N ASP A 271 6.46 -14.20 4.37
CA ASP A 271 5.88 -15.55 4.31
C ASP A 271 6.61 -16.43 3.28
N ARG A 272 6.81 -15.91 2.06
CA ARG A 272 7.50 -16.66 1.00
C ARG A 272 8.98 -16.89 1.29
N ASN A 273 9.67 -15.90 1.85
CA ASN A 273 11.05 -16.05 2.28
C ASN A 273 11.17 -17.11 3.37
N ALA A 274 10.27 -17.11 4.37
CA ALA A 274 10.24 -18.14 5.40
C ALA A 274 9.97 -19.54 4.81
N TYR A 275 9.00 -19.64 3.89
CA TYR A 275 8.71 -20.89 3.17
C TYR A 275 9.94 -21.41 2.41
N TYR A 276 10.60 -20.56 1.62
CA TYR A 276 11.78 -20.95 0.84
C TYR A 276 13.00 -21.24 1.72
N ALA A 277 13.19 -20.49 2.81
CA ALA A 277 14.23 -20.76 3.78
C ALA A 277 14.04 -22.13 4.42
N ASN A 278 12.84 -22.44 4.91
CA ASN A 278 12.51 -23.75 5.49
C ASN A 278 12.69 -24.89 4.47
N TYR A 279 12.28 -24.66 3.23
CA TYR A 279 12.48 -25.62 2.14
C TYR A 279 13.98 -25.86 1.84
N ALA A 280 14.81 -24.84 2.04
CA ALA A 280 16.25 -24.88 1.77
C ALA A 280 17.08 -25.42 2.96
N HIS A 281 16.59 -25.30 4.21
CA HIS A 281 17.29 -25.70 5.44
C HIS A 281 17.14 -27.18 5.81
N GLN A 282 16.34 -27.97 5.10
CA GLN A 282 16.22 -29.42 5.35
C GLN A 282 17.45 -30.24 4.92
N GLY A 283 18.47 -29.60 4.33
CA GLY A 283 19.83 -30.13 4.21
C GLY A 283 20.82 -28.97 4.13
N ASN A 284 21.85 -29.01 4.97
CA ASN A 284 22.96 -28.07 5.25
C ASN A 284 23.45 -26.99 4.23
N GLU A 285 22.88 -26.80 3.04
CA GLU A 285 23.44 -25.92 1.99
C GLU A 285 22.42 -25.00 1.29
N ALA A 286 21.27 -24.71 1.89
CA ALA A 286 20.21 -23.91 1.25
C ALA A 286 19.80 -24.46 -0.13
N ARG A 287 19.81 -25.80 -0.28
CA ARG A 287 19.48 -26.51 -1.51
C ARG A 287 18.07 -27.08 -1.40
N PRO A 288 17.19 -26.86 -2.39
CA PRO A 288 15.88 -27.50 -2.40
C PRO A 288 16.05 -29.03 -2.56
N HIS A 289 15.71 -29.79 -1.51
CA HIS A 289 15.90 -31.25 -1.52
C HIS A 289 14.98 -31.93 -2.53
N CYS A 290 15.56 -32.70 -3.46
CA CYS A 290 14.88 -33.52 -4.47
C CYS A 290 13.71 -32.83 -5.23
N ALA A 291 13.74 -31.51 -5.44
CA ALA A 291 12.70 -30.84 -6.23
C ALA A 291 12.69 -31.36 -7.68
N ARG A 292 11.51 -31.72 -8.22
CA ARG A 292 11.37 -31.97 -9.67
C ARG A 292 11.76 -30.68 -10.41
N THR A 293 12.51 -30.78 -11.51
CA THR A 293 12.99 -29.62 -12.30
C THR A 293 11.86 -28.62 -12.60
N ARG A 294 10.68 -29.12 -12.99
CA ARG A 294 9.48 -28.31 -13.26
C ARG A 294 8.97 -27.54 -12.02
N LEU A 295 9.05 -28.13 -10.83
CA LEU A 295 8.65 -27.47 -9.60
C LEU A 295 9.63 -26.34 -9.25
N LEU A 296 10.92 -26.58 -9.41
CA LEU A 296 11.96 -25.58 -9.19
C LEU A 296 11.84 -24.41 -10.18
N GLU A 297 11.56 -24.69 -11.46
CA GLU A 297 11.30 -23.65 -12.47
C GLU A 297 10.06 -22.81 -12.13
N LYS A 298 8.98 -23.46 -11.71
CA LYS A 298 7.76 -22.77 -11.25
C LYS A 298 8.04 -21.87 -10.04
N GLN A 299 8.75 -22.38 -9.03
CA GLN A 299 9.11 -21.60 -7.85
C GLN A 299 10.03 -20.42 -8.19
N LEU A 300 11.00 -20.60 -9.10
CA LEU A 300 11.83 -19.51 -9.60
C LEU A 300 11.02 -18.44 -10.34
N GLN A 301 10.00 -18.84 -11.11
CA GLN A 301 9.07 -17.92 -11.74
C GLN A 301 8.22 -17.16 -10.71
N GLU A 302 7.74 -17.84 -9.67
CA GLU A 302 7.02 -17.22 -8.55
C GLU A 302 7.91 -16.20 -7.80
N MET A 303 9.17 -16.55 -7.53
CA MET A 303 10.16 -15.63 -6.94
C MET A 303 10.37 -14.40 -7.82
N HIS A 304 10.48 -14.57 -9.14
CA HIS A 304 10.65 -13.46 -10.08
C HIS A 304 9.42 -12.55 -10.18
N SER A 305 8.22 -13.13 -10.14
CA SER A 305 6.96 -12.37 -10.10
C SER A 305 6.87 -11.53 -8.82
N LEU A 306 7.22 -12.11 -7.67
CA LEU A 306 7.21 -11.41 -6.39
C LEU A 306 8.28 -10.30 -6.31
N ASP A 307 9.47 -10.53 -6.87
CA ASP A 307 10.53 -9.52 -7.02
C ASP A 307 10.03 -8.32 -7.85
N THR A 308 9.46 -8.58 -9.03
CA THR A 308 8.88 -7.53 -9.89
C THR A 308 7.79 -6.74 -9.16
N GLN A 309 6.87 -7.44 -8.47
CA GLN A 309 5.80 -6.79 -7.70
C GLN A 309 6.35 -5.91 -6.58
N ALA A 310 7.37 -6.38 -5.86
CA ALA A 310 7.96 -5.65 -4.76
C ALA A 310 8.75 -4.42 -5.22
N ARG A 311 9.52 -4.53 -6.31
CA ARG A 311 10.19 -3.38 -6.95
C ARG A 311 9.19 -2.33 -7.42
N PHE A 312 8.07 -2.77 -7.99
CA PHE A 312 6.98 -1.88 -8.38
C PHE A 312 6.41 -1.12 -7.16
N VAL A 313 6.12 -1.81 -6.07
CA VAL A 313 5.63 -1.17 -4.83
C VAL A 313 6.66 -0.22 -4.22
N ILE A 314 7.96 -0.56 -4.23
CA ILE A 314 9.03 0.37 -3.80
C ILE A 314 9.02 1.66 -4.65
N SER A 315 8.91 1.54 -5.97
CA SER A 315 8.81 2.72 -6.85
C SER A 315 7.58 3.56 -6.53
N ARG A 316 6.43 2.92 -6.28
CA ARG A 316 5.21 3.61 -5.85
C ARG A 316 5.36 4.29 -4.49
N ILE A 317 6.09 3.69 -3.54
CA ILE A 317 6.42 4.32 -2.25
C ILE A 317 7.22 5.60 -2.49
N GLN A 318 8.22 5.59 -3.37
CA GLN A 318 9.02 6.79 -3.67
C GLN A 318 8.16 7.93 -4.23
N GLY A 319 7.28 7.64 -5.19
CA GLY A 319 6.33 8.64 -5.70
C GLY A 319 5.36 9.15 -4.62
N ALA A 320 4.96 8.28 -3.70
CA ALA A 320 4.11 8.65 -2.57
C ALA A 320 4.82 9.54 -1.55
N LEU A 321 6.08 9.24 -1.22
CA LEU A 321 6.91 10.05 -0.32
C LEU A 321 7.02 11.48 -0.85
N GLN A 322 7.39 11.64 -2.13
CA GLN A 322 7.46 12.95 -2.78
C GLN A 322 6.12 13.69 -2.73
N THR A 323 5.01 12.98 -3.01
CA THR A 323 3.67 13.57 -2.98
C THR A 323 3.29 14.05 -1.58
N ILE A 324 3.58 13.27 -0.54
CA ILE A 324 3.27 13.60 0.86
C ILE A 324 4.16 14.77 1.32
N GLU A 325 5.45 14.76 0.98
CA GLU A 325 6.40 15.83 1.27
C GLU A 325 5.96 17.16 0.63
N ILE A 326 5.68 17.17 -0.67
CA ILE A 326 5.17 18.36 -1.39
C ILE A 326 3.88 18.87 -0.75
N ASN A 327 2.98 17.99 -0.31
CA ASN A 327 1.75 18.42 0.36
C ASN A 327 2.02 19.00 1.76
N GLY A 328 2.96 18.44 2.51
CA GLY A 328 3.41 18.95 3.80
C GLY A 328 4.05 20.34 3.66
N ASP A 329 4.97 20.51 2.71
CA ASP A 329 5.65 21.79 2.45
C ASP A 329 4.67 22.88 2.01
N ASN A 330 3.73 22.52 1.14
CA ASN A 330 2.71 23.47 0.71
C ASN A 330 1.74 23.83 1.84
N LEU A 331 1.44 22.88 2.74
CA LEU A 331 0.65 23.18 3.94
C LEU A 331 1.42 24.13 4.85
N ALA A 332 2.70 23.88 5.11
CA ALA A 332 3.55 24.75 5.92
C ALA A 332 3.65 26.17 5.33
N LYS A 333 3.89 26.28 4.01
CA LYS A 333 3.88 27.58 3.31
C LYS A 333 2.53 28.28 3.44
N ARG A 334 1.43 27.54 3.35
CA ARG A 334 0.09 28.12 3.48
C ARG A 334 -0.15 28.60 4.91
N LEU A 335 0.16 27.78 5.93
CA LEU A 335 0.13 28.14 7.36
C LEU A 335 0.90 29.43 7.64
N GLU A 336 2.11 29.55 7.10
CA GLU A 336 2.91 30.77 7.20
C GLU A 336 2.25 31.99 6.51
N GLN A 337 1.66 31.81 5.33
CA GLN A 337 0.90 32.89 4.68
C GLN A 337 -0.28 33.33 5.52
N ILE A 338 -1.00 32.41 6.16
CA ILE A 338 -2.12 32.78 7.04
C ILE A 338 -1.61 33.50 8.27
N ARG A 339 -0.50 33.04 8.85
CA ARG A 339 0.14 33.74 9.96
C ARG A 339 0.40 35.20 9.58
N GLN A 340 0.93 35.42 8.38
CA GLN A 340 1.13 36.76 7.83
C GLN A 340 -0.19 37.49 7.56
N GLU A 341 -1.21 36.83 6.98
CA GLU A 341 -2.54 37.42 6.73
C GLU A 341 -3.23 37.84 8.04
N VAL A 342 -3.19 37.00 9.08
CA VAL A 342 -3.74 37.27 10.42
C VAL A 342 -2.98 38.41 11.09
N GLN A 343 -1.65 38.44 10.97
CA GLN A 343 -0.81 39.54 11.47
C GLN A 343 -1.08 40.85 10.71
N GLN A 344 -1.23 40.81 9.38
CA GLN A 344 -1.50 41.96 8.51
C GLN A 344 -2.92 42.49 8.66
N LEU A 345 -3.90 41.60 8.83
CA LEU A 345 -5.30 41.95 9.09
C LEU A 345 -5.45 42.75 10.38
N ASN A 346 -4.46 42.70 11.29
CA ASN A 346 -4.50 43.40 12.56
C ASN A 346 -5.90 43.18 13.17
N ALA A 347 -6.39 41.93 13.21
CA ALA A 347 -7.77 41.62 13.56
C ALA A 347 -8.03 42.10 15.00
N GLN A 348 -8.41 43.36 15.11
CA GLN A 348 -8.74 44.07 16.32
C GLN A 348 -10.16 43.66 16.62
N LEU A 349 -10.31 42.67 17.49
CA LEU A 349 -11.59 42.41 18.12
C LEU A 349 -11.83 43.57 19.10
N GLN A 350 -12.66 44.53 18.69
CA GLN A 350 -13.14 45.56 19.58
C GLN A 350 -14.19 44.95 20.49
N PHE A 351 -13.76 44.50 21.66
CA PHE A 351 -14.68 44.20 22.75
C PHE A 351 -15.27 45.51 23.29
N HIS A 352 -16.45 45.45 23.92
CA HIS A 352 -17.16 46.62 24.49
C HIS A 352 -16.34 47.46 25.50
N LEU A 353 -15.11 47.05 25.85
CA LEU A 353 -14.18 47.69 26.78
C LEU A 353 -13.08 48.56 26.14
N GLY A 354 -13.12 48.81 24.82
CA GLY A 354 -12.39 49.93 24.21
C GLY A 354 -10.91 49.71 23.85
N GLU A 355 -10.29 48.60 24.25
CA GLU A 355 -8.94 48.25 23.77
C GLU A 355 -8.99 47.23 22.63
N ALA A 356 -8.33 47.58 21.54
CA ALA A 356 -8.21 46.73 20.37
C ALA A 356 -7.21 45.59 20.63
N GLN A 357 -7.72 44.38 20.91
CA GLN A 357 -6.89 43.21 21.17
C GLN A 357 -6.55 42.48 19.86
N LYS A 358 -5.31 42.00 19.73
CA LYS A 358 -4.80 41.35 18.52
C LYS A 358 -4.93 39.83 18.61
N VAL A 359 -5.55 39.22 17.59
CA VAL A 359 -5.51 37.77 17.38
C VAL A 359 -4.06 37.35 17.12
N ARG A 360 -3.55 36.45 17.95
CA ARG A 360 -2.27 35.76 17.75
C ARG A 360 -2.52 34.36 17.22
N TRP A 361 -1.85 34.05 16.13
CA TRP A 361 -1.65 32.67 15.72
C TRP A 361 -0.42 32.15 16.48
N GLN A 362 -0.56 31.03 17.21
CA GLN A 362 0.54 30.51 18.03
C GLN A 362 1.75 30.11 17.17
N SER A 363 2.91 30.03 17.81
CA SER A 363 4.22 29.92 17.13
C SER A 363 4.35 28.65 16.29
N SER A 364 5.34 28.62 15.38
CA SER A 364 5.63 27.46 14.52
C SER A 364 5.86 26.16 15.28
N ASP A 365 6.28 26.24 16.55
CA ASP A 365 6.57 25.08 17.37
C ASP A 365 5.28 24.35 17.80
N ASP A 366 4.16 25.07 17.92
CA ASP A 366 2.83 24.51 18.26
C ASP A 366 2.04 24.05 17.02
N GLU A 367 2.51 24.37 15.80
CA GLU A 367 1.98 23.84 14.52
C GLU A 367 2.69 22.55 14.07
N ILE A 368 3.75 22.16 14.80
CA ILE A 368 4.41 20.87 14.59
C ILE A 368 3.38 19.73 14.55
N PRO A 369 2.30 19.67 15.36
CA PRO A 369 1.37 18.53 15.34
C PRO A 369 0.67 18.31 13.99
N ILE A 370 0.17 19.36 13.31
CA ILE A 370 -0.50 19.19 12.01
C ILE A 370 0.50 18.79 10.91
N LEU A 371 1.72 19.33 10.94
CA LEU A 371 2.79 18.95 10.01
C LEU A 371 3.41 17.59 10.36
N ALA A 372 3.40 17.20 11.64
CA ALA A 372 3.93 15.94 12.15
C ALA A 372 3.12 14.75 11.63
N VAL A 373 1.84 14.93 11.33
CA VAL A 373 1.03 13.90 10.64
C VAL A 373 1.70 13.48 9.33
N PHE A 374 2.22 14.45 8.55
CA PHE A 374 2.94 14.16 7.30
C PHE A 374 4.29 13.50 7.59
N LYS A 375 5.05 14.00 8.57
CA LYS A 375 6.35 13.41 8.97
C LYS A 375 6.21 11.95 9.42
N LEU A 376 5.22 11.64 10.26
CA LEU A 376 4.92 10.28 10.71
C LEU A 376 4.56 9.37 9.53
N SER A 377 3.76 9.87 8.58
CA SER A 377 3.43 9.16 7.35
C SER A 377 4.67 8.87 6.50
N LEU A 378 5.57 9.85 6.35
CA LEU A 378 6.84 9.70 5.64
C LEU A 378 7.73 8.65 6.29
N ILE A 379 7.97 8.75 7.60
CA ILE A 379 8.80 7.80 8.36
C ILE A 379 8.25 6.37 8.19
N LYS A 380 6.93 6.19 8.36
CA LYS A 380 6.32 4.86 8.24
C LYS A 380 6.44 4.27 6.84
N LEU A 381 6.32 5.10 5.79
CA LEU A 381 6.54 4.65 4.42
C LEU A 381 8.01 4.35 4.11
N GLN A 382 8.95 5.13 4.66
CA GLN A 382 10.38 4.86 4.57
C GLN A 382 10.75 3.54 5.26
N ASP A 383 10.18 3.27 6.43
CA ASP A 383 10.32 1.99 7.12
C ASP A 383 9.84 0.83 6.24
N HIS A 384 8.66 0.95 5.64
CA HIS A 384 8.15 -0.04 4.69
C HIS A 384 9.11 -0.26 3.51
N GLN A 385 9.67 0.81 2.93
CA GLN A 385 10.65 0.72 1.86
C GLN A 385 11.89 -0.08 2.30
N VAL A 386 12.45 0.21 3.48
CA VAL A 386 13.60 -0.49 4.04
C VAL A 386 13.29 -1.96 4.26
N TYR A 387 12.17 -2.27 4.92
CA TYR A 387 11.79 -3.67 5.20
C TYR A 387 11.54 -4.47 3.92
N ILE A 388 10.86 -3.90 2.93
CA ILE A 388 10.62 -4.58 1.65
C ILE A 388 11.95 -4.80 0.91
N ALA A 389 12.83 -3.80 0.86
CA ALA A 389 14.13 -3.92 0.20
C ALA A 389 15.02 -4.99 0.85
N GLN A 390 15.03 -5.10 2.18
CA GLN A 390 15.75 -6.16 2.90
C GLN A 390 15.21 -7.56 2.53
N GLN A 391 13.89 -7.72 2.52
CA GLN A 391 13.26 -9.00 2.17
C GLN A 391 13.46 -9.35 0.69
N LEU A 392 13.47 -8.36 -0.19
CA LEU A 392 13.78 -8.53 -1.62
C LEU A 392 15.20 -9.04 -1.81
N LYS A 393 16.19 -8.42 -1.17
CA LYS A 393 17.59 -8.83 -1.25
C LYS A 393 17.80 -10.29 -0.80
N TYR A 394 17.07 -10.71 0.24
CA TYR A 394 17.09 -12.10 0.68
C TYR A 394 16.47 -13.06 -0.36
N LEU A 395 15.32 -12.69 -0.94
CA LEU A 395 14.67 -13.46 -2.00
C LEU A 395 15.56 -13.61 -3.23
N GLU A 396 16.23 -12.54 -3.65
CA GLU A 396 17.18 -12.54 -4.76
C GLU A 396 18.35 -13.49 -4.51
N ALA A 397 18.96 -13.43 -3.32
CA ALA A 397 20.04 -14.33 -2.96
C ALA A 397 19.61 -15.82 -2.98
N LEU A 398 18.38 -16.13 -2.56
CA LEU A 398 17.81 -17.48 -2.68
C LEU A 398 17.58 -17.87 -4.14
N ARG A 399 16.97 -16.98 -4.92
CA ARG A 399 16.69 -17.19 -6.35
C ARG A 399 17.97 -17.50 -7.12
N ASP A 400 19.04 -16.73 -6.89
CA ASP A 400 20.31 -16.90 -7.60
C ASP A 400 20.96 -18.26 -7.25
N LYS A 401 20.95 -18.65 -5.97
CA LYS A 401 21.41 -19.98 -5.54
C LYS A 401 20.62 -21.11 -6.22
N TRP A 402 19.29 -20.98 -6.27
CA TRP A 402 18.41 -21.98 -6.86
C TRP A 402 18.55 -22.06 -8.38
N ARG A 403 18.77 -20.92 -9.04
CA ARG A 403 19.07 -20.84 -10.48
C ARG A 403 20.39 -21.51 -10.80
N LEU A 404 21.46 -21.21 -10.08
CA LEU A 404 22.77 -21.87 -10.24
C LEU A 404 22.66 -23.39 -10.03
N TYR A 405 21.88 -23.82 -9.05
CA TYR A 405 21.60 -25.24 -8.83
C TYR A 405 20.87 -25.89 -10.01
N LEU A 406 19.86 -25.22 -10.57
CA LEU A 406 19.13 -25.69 -11.75
C LEU A 406 20.04 -25.77 -12.98
N GLU A 407 20.86 -24.75 -13.22
CA GLU A 407 21.83 -24.70 -14.34
C GLU A 407 22.87 -25.82 -14.22
N LYS A 408 23.42 -26.04 -13.01
CA LYS A 408 24.32 -27.18 -12.73
C LYS A 408 23.66 -28.53 -13.00
N ARG A 409 22.37 -28.67 -12.66
CA ARG A 409 21.63 -29.92 -12.92
C ARG A 409 21.36 -30.14 -14.41
N LYS A 410 21.03 -29.08 -15.16
CA LYS A 410 20.81 -29.14 -16.61
C LYS A 410 22.09 -29.48 -17.36
N THR A 411 23.21 -28.87 -16.99
CA THR A 411 24.54 -29.17 -17.55
C THR A 411 24.95 -30.60 -17.26
N GLN A 412 24.83 -31.08 -16.02
CA GLN A 412 25.07 -32.49 -15.68
C GLN A 412 24.20 -33.44 -16.50
N LEU A 413 22.89 -33.17 -16.63
CA LEU A 413 22.00 -34.00 -17.44
C LEU A 413 22.43 -34.01 -18.92
N GLY A 414 22.85 -32.87 -19.46
CA GLY A 414 23.39 -32.74 -20.81
C GLY A 414 24.66 -33.57 -21.00
N GLU A 415 25.60 -33.51 -20.05
CA GLU A 415 26.81 -34.34 -20.04
C GLU A 415 26.48 -35.84 -19.99
N TYR A 416 25.49 -36.24 -19.17
CA TYR A 416 25.02 -37.62 -19.11
C TYR A 416 24.41 -38.08 -20.43
N LEU A 417 23.55 -37.27 -21.07
CA LEU A 417 22.95 -37.59 -22.36
C LEU A 417 24.01 -37.65 -23.47
N ASN A 418 25.00 -36.75 -23.45
CA ASN A 418 26.11 -36.79 -24.40
C ASN A 418 26.96 -38.06 -24.20
N THR A 419 27.28 -38.41 -22.95
CA THR A 419 28.01 -39.65 -22.63
C THR A 419 27.21 -40.88 -23.09
N LEU A 420 25.91 -40.91 -22.82
CA LEU A 420 25.01 -42.00 -23.25
C LEU A 420 24.95 -42.09 -24.78
N GLY A 421 24.78 -40.96 -25.47
CA GLY A 421 24.78 -40.89 -26.93
C GLY A 421 26.09 -41.38 -27.53
N THR A 422 27.23 -40.97 -26.94
CA THR A 422 28.56 -41.42 -27.35
C THR A 422 28.70 -42.93 -27.16
N VAL A 423 28.27 -43.48 -26.02
CA VAL A 423 28.26 -44.93 -25.76
C VAL A 423 27.36 -45.67 -26.75
N LEU A 424 26.19 -45.13 -27.06
CA LEU A 424 25.22 -45.73 -27.97
C LEU A 424 25.75 -45.73 -29.41
N ILE A 425 26.47 -44.67 -29.82
CA ILE A 425 27.21 -44.61 -31.09
C ILE A 425 28.34 -45.63 -31.11
N PHE A 426 29.14 -45.75 -30.04
CA PHE A 426 30.20 -46.75 -29.95
C PHE A 426 29.65 -48.18 -30.03
N LEU A 427 28.53 -48.47 -29.34
CA LEU A 427 27.85 -49.76 -29.42
C LEU A 427 27.31 -50.02 -30.82
N LEU A 428 26.64 -49.05 -31.45
CA LEU A 428 26.15 -49.17 -32.82
C LEU A 428 27.29 -49.39 -33.82
N ALA A 429 28.37 -48.61 -33.74
CA ALA A 429 29.57 -48.76 -34.57
C ALA A 429 30.27 -50.12 -34.34
N GLY A 430 30.26 -50.64 -33.12
CA GLY A 430 30.73 -51.99 -32.81
C GLY A 430 29.84 -53.09 -33.44
N THR A 431 28.52 -52.90 -33.45
CA THR A 431 27.57 -53.84 -34.07
C THR A 431 27.51 -53.76 -35.59
N THR A 432 27.70 -52.58 -36.20
CA THR A 432 27.82 -52.45 -37.66
C THR A 432 29.22 -52.81 -38.14
N GLY A 433 30.25 -52.58 -37.32
CA GLY A 433 31.60 -53.13 -37.51
C GLY A 433 31.65 -54.66 -37.42
N MET A 434 30.71 -55.31 -36.73
CA MET A 434 30.53 -56.77 -36.80
C MET A 434 30.01 -57.26 -38.16
N VAL A 435 29.38 -56.40 -38.97
CA VAL A 435 28.89 -56.76 -40.32
C VAL A 435 29.94 -56.45 -41.39
N THR A 436 30.97 -55.66 -41.09
CA THR A 436 32.03 -55.29 -42.06
C THR A 436 33.46 -55.55 -41.60
N LEU A 437 33.70 -56.33 -40.54
CA LEU A 437 35.01 -56.94 -40.28
C LEU A 437 35.15 -58.27 -41.02
N ASN A 438 34.95 -58.22 -42.33
CA ASN A 438 35.63 -59.10 -43.26
C ASN A 438 36.59 -58.22 -44.08
N VAL A 439 37.55 -57.60 -43.39
CA VAL A 439 38.63 -56.85 -44.04
C VAL A 439 39.89 -57.70 -43.98
N ASN A 440 40.17 -58.33 -45.10
CA ASN A 440 41.51 -58.77 -45.48
C ASN A 440 42.56 -57.71 -45.05
N LYS A 441 43.48 -58.11 -44.16
CA LYS A 441 44.84 -57.60 -43.94
C LYS A 441 45.08 -56.06 -43.93
N GLY A 442 45.55 -55.58 -42.75
CA GLY A 442 46.34 -54.35 -42.58
C GLY A 442 45.53 -53.20 -41.99
N LEU A 443 45.75 -52.77 -40.74
CA LEU A 443 46.80 -51.78 -40.45
C LEU A 443 47.30 -51.78 -38.97
N LEU A 444 46.85 -52.70 -38.10
CA LEU A 444 47.25 -52.71 -36.68
C LEU A 444 47.72 -54.06 -36.12
N GLY A 445 47.85 -55.11 -36.94
CA GLY A 445 48.47 -56.37 -36.50
C GLY A 445 47.85 -57.05 -35.27
N LEU A 446 46.66 -56.61 -34.83
CA LEU A 446 45.91 -57.24 -33.75
C LEU A 446 44.85 -58.14 -34.36
N THR A 447 45.19 -59.42 -34.54
CA THR A 447 44.20 -60.48 -34.76
C THR A 447 43.46 -60.70 -33.45
N PHE A 448 42.29 -60.07 -33.28
CA PHE A 448 41.38 -60.40 -32.19
C PHE A 448 40.64 -61.71 -32.53
N GLU A 449 41.36 -62.82 -32.64
CA GLU A 449 40.76 -64.16 -32.79
C GLU A 449 40.11 -64.66 -31.49
N ASN A 450 40.37 -63.97 -30.38
CA ASN A 450 39.86 -64.38 -29.08
C ASN A 450 38.64 -63.52 -28.68
N PRO A 451 37.40 -64.04 -28.83
CA PRO A 451 36.19 -63.30 -28.47
C PRO A 451 36.17 -62.86 -27.00
N TYR A 452 36.94 -63.53 -26.13
CA TYR A 452 37.07 -63.18 -24.71
C TYR A 452 37.82 -61.86 -24.46
N ILE A 453 38.75 -61.44 -25.35
CA ILE A 453 39.45 -60.15 -25.21
C ILE A 453 38.52 -58.99 -25.59
N TYR A 454 37.70 -59.18 -26.62
CA TYR A 454 36.69 -58.21 -27.02
C TYR A 454 35.58 -58.10 -25.97
N LEU A 455 35.13 -59.23 -25.42
CA LEU A 455 34.20 -59.27 -24.28
C LEU A 455 34.80 -58.62 -23.03
N GLY A 456 36.10 -58.81 -22.79
CA GLY A 456 36.85 -58.17 -21.70
C GLY A 456 36.93 -56.65 -21.85
N LEU A 457 37.19 -56.14 -23.06
CA LEU A 457 37.17 -54.70 -23.36
C LEU A 457 35.77 -54.10 -23.25
N ILE A 458 34.75 -54.79 -23.78
CA ILE A 458 33.35 -54.38 -23.62
C ILE A 458 32.97 -54.37 -22.14
N ALA A 459 33.32 -55.40 -21.36
CA ALA A 459 33.05 -55.45 -19.93
C ALA A 459 33.78 -54.33 -19.20
N LEU A 460 35.05 -54.05 -19.52
CA LEU A 460 35.83 -52.99 -18.88
C LEU A 460 35.25 -51.59 -19.15
N VAL A 461 34.66 -51.37 -20.33
CA VAL A 461 33.96 -50.12 -20.68
C VAL A 461 32.54 -50.07 -20.09
N LEU A 462 31.78 -51.17 -20.14
CA LEU A 462 30.39 -51.22 -19.68
C LEU A 462 30.25 -51.26 -18.16
N THR A 463 31.20 -51.85 -17.43
CA THR A 463 31.15 -51.95 -15.96
C THR A 463 31.05 -50.57 -15.29
N PRO A 464 31.93 -49.58 -15.56
CA PRO A 464 31.80 -48.24 -14.97
C PRO A 464 30.52 -47.50 -15.41
N ILE A 465 29.97 -47.82 -16.59
CA ILE A 465 28.71 -47.24 -17.08
C ILE A 465 27.51 -47.83 -16.31
N LEU A 466 27.42 -49.16 -16.21
CA LEU A 466 26.41 -49.87 -15.42
C LEU A 466 26.48 -49.49 -13.95
N TRP A 467 27.69 -49.32 -13.42
CA TRP A 467 27.92 -48.88 -12.04
C TRP A 467 27.44 -47.43 -11.79
N ARG A 468 27.61 -46.53 -12.78
CA ARG A 468 27.06 -45.17 -12.70
C ARG A 468 25.55 -45.13 -12.88
N ILE A 469 24.98 -45.96 -13.75
CA ILE A 469 23.52 -46.08 -13.94
C ILE A 469 22.87 -46.60 -12.66
N THR A 470 23.45 -47.62 -12.03
CA THR A 470 22.95 -48.17 -10.75
C THR A 470 23.07 -47.17 -9.60
N ALA A 471 24.15 -46.40 -9.51
CA ALA A 471 24.25 -45.30 -8.55
C ALA A 471 23.21 -44.20 -8.80
N TRP A 472 22.92 -43.88 -10.07
CA TRP A 472 21.90 -42.90 -10.44
C TRP A 472 20.47 -43.38 -10.15
N THR A 473 20.14 -44.63 -10.47
CA THR A 473 18.84 -45.22 -10.15
C THR A 473 18.66 -45.35 -8.65
N ALA A 474 19.70 -45.71 -7.90
CA ALA A 474 19.69 -45.74 -6.44
C ALA A 474 19.45 -44.35 -5.82
N LYS A 475 20.11 -43.29 -6.33
CA LYS A 475 19.84 -41.89 -5.94
C LYS A 475 18.39 -41.47 -6.26
N ARG A 476 17.84 -41.88 -7.41
CA ARG A 476 16.43 -41.62 -7.76
C ARG A 476 15.46 -42.38 -6.86
N PHE A 477 15.76 -43.64 -6.54
CA PHE A 477 14.96 -44.46 -5.64
C PHE A 477 14.94 -43.83 -4.24
N CYS A 478 16.08 -43.37 -3.74
CA CYS A 478 16.16 -42.63 -2.48
C CYS A 478 15.30 -41.36 -2.47
N CYS A 479 15.26 -40.60 -3.58
CA CYS A 479 14.37 -39.44 -3.68
C CYS A 479 12.87 -39.81 -3.68
N ILE A 480 12.46 -41.03 -4.07
CA ILE A 480 11.05 -41.47 -4.03
C ILE A 480 10.59 -41.74 -2.58
N PHE A 481 11.47 -42.28 -1.74
CA PHE A 481 11.18 -42.59 -0.34
C PHE A 481 11.54 -41.45 0.63
N TYR A 482 12.03 -40.33 0.12
CA TYR A 482 12.47 -39.18 0.91
C TYR A 482 11.31 -38.55 1.71
N GLY A 483 11.46 -38.42 3.03
CA GLY A 483 10.42 -37.91 3.93
C GLY A 483 9.52 -38.97 4.57
N THR A 484 9.70 -40.26 4.22
CA THR A 484 9.04 -41.39 4.89
C THR A 484 9.99 -42.09 5.87
N TRP A 485 9.48 -42.86 6.84
CA TRP A 485 10.33 -43.66 7.74
C TRP A 485 11.24 -44.65 6.98
N LEU A 486 10.83 -45.07 5.78
CA LEU A 486 11.64 -45.90 4.86
C LEU A 486 12.93 -45.21 4.40
N SER A 487 13.01 -43.88 4.41
CA SER A 487 14.24 -43.15 4.06
C SER A 487 15.41 -43.50 5.00
N ARG A 488 15.17 -43.73 6.29
CA ARG A 488 16.22 -44.07 7.25
C ARG A 488 16.76 -45.49 7.05
N LEU A 489 15.90 -46.41 6.59
CA LEU A 489 16.27 -47.80 6.33
C LEU A 489 17.03 -47.97 5.00
N PHE A 490 16.57 -47.29 3.94
CA PHE A 490 17.11 -47.51 2.60
C PHE A 490 18.10 -46.42 2.16
N CYS A 491 17.90 -45.15 2.52
CA CYS A 491 18.70 -44.06 1.95
C CYS A 491 20.06 -43.88 2.65
N ASN A 492 20.17 -44.14 3.96
CA ASN A 492 21.45 -44.04 4.68
C ASN A 492 22.53 -45.04 4.22
N PRO A 493 22.24 -46.35 4.06
CA PRO A 493 23.23 -47.29 3.53
C PRO A 493 23.53 -47.05 2.05
N ILE A 494 22.52 -46.66 1.25
CA ILE A 494 22.72 -46.31 -0.16
C ILE A 494 23.54 -45.01 -0.30
N ALA A 495 23.36 -44.00 0.54
CA ALA A 495 24.16 -42.78 0.53
C ALA A 495 25.63 -43.06 0.87
N LYS A 496 25.91 -43.86 1.91
CA LYS A 496 27.28 -44.32 2.23
C LYS A 496 27.88 -45.16 1.11
N TRP A 497 27.09 -46.01 0.46
CA TRP A 497 27.53 -46.78 -0.70
C TRP A 497 27.85 -45.87 -1.89
N VAL A 498 26.99 -44.89 -2.22
CA VAL A 498 27.25 -43.94 -3.30
C VAL A 498 28.43 -42.99 -2.99
N GLU A 499 28.63 -42.58 -1.73
CA GLU A 499 29.84 -41.85 -1.29
C GLU A 499 31.11 -42.70 -1.45
N SER A 500 31.06 -44.01 -1.13
CA SER A 500 32.19 -44.92 -1.38
C SER A 500 32.49 -45.11 -2.87
N VAL A 501 31.48 -44.95 -3.74
CA VAL A 501 31.63 -44.97 -5.20
C VAL A 501 32.17 -43.64 -5.73
N GLU A 502 31.80 -42.50 -5.13
CA GLU A 502 32.40 -41.20 -5.43
C GLU A 502 33.85 -41.10 -4.92
N PHE A 503 34.22 -41.81 -3.85
CA PHE A 503 35.60 -41.94 -3.37
C PHE A 503 36.54 -42.58 -4.41
N PHE A 504 36.04 -43.47 -5.28
CA PHE A 504 36.81 -44.01 -6.41
C PHE A 504 36.98 -43.04 -7.60
N ASN A 505 36.28 -41.90 -7.64
CA ASN A 505 36.58 -40.81 -8.59
C ASN A 505 37.83 -40.00 -8.19
N TRP A 506 38.50 -40.31 -7.07
CA TRP A 506 39.73 -39.61 -6.66
C TRP A 506 40.96 -39.92 -7.55
N PHE A 507 40.86 -40.86 -8.48
CA PHE A 507 41.84 -41.04 -9.57
C PHE A 507 41.66 -40.08 -10.75
N LYS A 508 40.79 -39.06 -10.63
CA LYS A 508 40.65 -37.94 -11.59
C LYS A 508 40.84 -36.58 -10.92
N LYS A 509 42.06 -36.30 -10.48
CA LYS A 509 42.66 -34.96 -10.63
C LYS A 509 43.97 -35.14 -11.41
N PRO A 510 44.36 -34.16 -12.24
CA PRO A 510 45.49 -34.30 -13.17
C PRO A 510 46.78 -34.75 -12.48
#